data_AF-A0A0Q5WY01-F1
#
_entry.id   AF-A0A0Q5WY01-F1
#
_cell.length_a   1.000
_cell.length_b   1.000
_cell.length_c   1.000
_cell.angle_alpha   90.00
_cell.angle_beta   90.00
_cell.angle_gamma   90.00
#
_symmetry.space_group_name_H-M   'P 1'
#
loop_
_entity.id
_entity.type
_entity.pdbx_description
1 polymer ?
#
loop_
_entity_poly.entity_id
_entity_poly.type
_entity_poly.pdbx_seq_one_letter_code
_entity_poly.pdbx_strand_id
1 'polypeptide(L)'
;MTIAPPSPNQKRMDAIRRRVGAAMPDWTVMADETGTFVMAADGPDSERVYRVEDDANLDNREMALSAPEDLRFLLRMYDALVKHLKLARPSEASSRKHANYAAECAMKCDDRRFREYLQTCHGVDTSDGERIATRIRSILSIKSRADLNDNAEAAGRWRKLVGDFDAWSRTH
;
A
#
# COMPACT_ATOMS: atom_id res chain seq x y z
N MET A 1 10.41 -16.87 12.66
CA MET A 1 10.06 -16.26 11.35
C MET A 1 11.35 -15.76 10.71
N THR A 2 11.81 -16.41 9.65
CA THR A 2 13.06 -16.04 8.96
C THR A 2 12.74 -14.94 7.96
N ILE A 3 13.32 -13.74 8.12
CA ILE A 3 13.14 -12.63 7.18
C ILE A 3 13.83 -12.99 5.88
N ALA A 4 13.11 -12.95 4.76
CA ALA A 4 13.70 -13.19 3.44
C ALA A 4 14.80 -12.17 3.16
N PRO A 5 15.93 -12.57 2.52
CA PRO A 5 17.03 -11.66 2.22
C PRO A 5 16.58 -10.56 1.24
N PRO A 6 17.18 -9.36 1.30
CA PRO A 6 16.79 -8.26 0.45
C PRO A 6 17.10 -8.55 -1.02
N SER A 7 16.18 -8.14 -1.90
CA SER A 7 16.34 -8.28 -3.35
C SER A 7 17.50 -7.42 -3.88
N PRO A 8 18.05 -7.73 -5.08
CA PRO A 8 19.08 -6.90 -5.69
C PRO A 8 18.70 -5.41 -5.81
N ASN A 9 17.43 -5.13 -6.14
CA ASN A 9 16.92 -3.76 -6.22
C ASN A 9 16.85 -3.08 -4.86
N GLN A 10 16.47 -3.79 -3.80
CA GLN A 10 16.50 -3.27 -2.43
C GLN A 10 17.94 -2.90 -2.03
N LYS A 11 18.90 -3.82 -2.24
CA LYS A 11 20.31 -3.55 -1.96
C LYS A 11 20.84 -2.34 -2.73
N ARG A 12 20.45 -2.17 -3.99
CA ARG A 12 20.82 -1.00 -4.81
C ARG A 12 20.22 0.29 -4.26
N MET A 13 18.93 0.29 -3.91
CA MET A 13 18.26 1.45 -3.31
C MET A 13 18.88 1.84 -1.96
N ASP A 14 19.20 0.86 -1.13
CA ASP A 14 19.85 1.10 0.17
C ASP A 14 21.25 1.69 0.00
N ALA A 15 22.01 1.22 -0.99
CA ALA A 15 23.31 1.80 -1.33
C ALA A 15 23.19 3.26 -1.83
N ILE A 16 22.17 3.57 -2.64
CA ILE A 16 21.90 4.94 -3.09
C ILE A 16 21.56 5.84 -1.91
N ARG A 17 20.60 5.43 -1.06
CA ARG A 17 20.22 6.18 0.15
C ARG A 17 21.40 6.44 1.06
N ARG A 18 22.26 5.43 1.27
CA ARG A 18 23.46 5.57 2.09
C ARG A 18 24.43 6.62 1.53
N ARG A 19 24.70 6.59 0.23
CA ARG A 19 25.61 7.58 -0.40
C ARG A 19 25.05 8.99 -0.31
N VAL A 20 23.76 9.15 -0.63
CA VAL A 20 23.11 10.47 -0.58
C VAL A 20 23.04 11.02 0.84
N GLY A 21 22.74 10.18 1.84
CA GLY A 21 22.68 10.61 3.23
C GLY A 21 24.04 10.86 3.89
N ALA A 22 25.13 10.34 3.32
CA ALA A 22 26.49 10.58 3.80
C ALA A 22 27.15 11.79 3.13
N ALA A 23 26.67 12.21 1.96
CA ALA A 23 27.16 13.40 1.28
C ALA A 23 26.66 14.67 1.99
N MET A 24 27.47 15.73 1.96
CA MET A 24 27.08 17.07 2.41
C MET A 24 25.72 17.49 1.79
N PRO A 25 24.84 18.20 2.52
CA PRO A 25 23.46 18.43 2.08
C PRO A 25 23.33 19.43 0.95
N ASP A 26 24.15 20.48 0.94
CA ASP A 26 23.99 21.63 0.05
C ASP A 26 24.92 21.48 -1.15
N TRP A 27 24.37 21.52 -2.36
CA TRP A 27 25.12 21.33 -3.61
C TRP A 27 24.88 22.51 -4.53
N THR A 28 25.94 23.15 -4.99
CA THR A 28 25.83 24.37 -5.80
C THR A 28 26.79 24.36 -6.96
N VAL A 29 26.40 24.98 -8.08
CA VAL A 29 27.26 25.18 -9.23
C VAL A 29 27.99 26.51 -9.10
N MET A 30 29.32 26.47 -9.27
CA MET A 30 30.18 27.65 -9.26
C MET A 30 30.99 27.68 -10.55
N ALA A 31 31.19 28.88 -11.12
CA ALA A 31 32.07 29.08 -12.26
C ALA A 31 33.13 30.12 -11.90
N ASP A 32 34.37 29.85 -12.26
CA ASP A 32 35.49 30.79 -12.17
C ASP A 32 36.33 30.76 -13.46
N GLU A 33 37.46 31.46 -13.47
CA GLU A 33 38.37 31.52 -14.62
C GLU A 33 38.93 30.15 -15.05
N THR A 34 38.87 29.16 -14.16
CA THR A 34 39.40 27.81 -14.37
C THR A 34 38.34 26.81 -14.82
N GLY A 35 37.05 27.16 -14.78
CA GLY A 35 35.96 26.33 -15.32
C GLY A 35 34.69 26.32 -14.47
N THR A 36 33.79 25.39 -14.77
CA THR A 36 32.54 25.15 -14.02
C THR A 36 32.70 23.96 -13.07
N PHE A 37 32.34 24.15 -11.81
CA PHE A 37 32.50 23.19 -10.73
C PHE A 37 31.18 22.95 -10.00
N VAL A 38 31.04 21.74 -9.48
CA VAL A 38 30.03 21.41 -8.48
C VAL A 38 30.68 21.39 -7.11
N MET A 39 30.13 22.20 -6.23
CA MET A 39 30.51 22.34 -4.83
C MET A 39 29.53 21.55 -3.96
N ALA A 40 30.03 21.01 -2.85
CA ALA A 40 29.19 20.51 -1.76
C ALA A 40 29.54 21.25 -0.46
N ALA A 41 28.53 21.49 0.38
CA ALA A 41 28.69 22.23 1.64
C ALA A 41 27.80 21.69 2.76
N ASP A 42 28.29 21.80 4.00
CA ASP A 42 27.57 21.57 5.24
C ASP A 42 27.91 22.68 6.23
N GLY A 43 27.06 23.71 6.28
CA GLY A 43 27.32 24.90 7.07
C GLY A 43 28.59 25.64 6.59
N PRO A 44 29.61 25.84 7.45
CA PRO A 44 30.84 26.53 7.06
C PRO A 44 31.79 25.68 6.20
N ASP A 45 31.64 24.36 6.21
CA ASP A 45 32.51 23.46 5.47
C ASP A 45 32.04 23.36 4.01
N SER A 46 32.96 23.53 3.06
CA SER A 46 32.66 23.39 1.63
C SER A 46 33.84 22.83 0.84
N GLU A 47 33.54 22.08 -0.22
CA GLU A 47 34.55 21.46 -1.07
C GLU A 47 34.14 21.42 -2.55
N ARG A 48 35.15 21.43 -3.44
CA ARG A 48 34.97 21.16 -4.87
C ARG A 48 34.89 19.65 -5.07
N VAL A 49 33.77 19.16 -5.59
CA VAL A 49 33.56 17.72 -5.79
C VAL A 49 34.00 17.28 -7.18
N TYR A 50 33.56 17.99 -8.23
CA TYR A 50 33.98 17.71 -9.61
C TYR A 50 33.92 18.96 -10.50
N ARG A 51 34.72 18.93 -11.56
CA ARG A 51 34.67 19.86 -12.69
C ARG A 51 33.84 19.25 -13.82
N VAL A 52 33.08 20.07 -14.51
CA VAL A 52 32.40 19.69 -15.76
C VAL A 52 33.23 20.14 -16.95
N GLU A 53 33.44 19.25 -17.92
CA GLU A 53 34.22 19.51 -19.13
C GLU A 53 33.50 20.49 -20.06
N ASP A 54 34.23 21.49 -20.53
CA ASP A 54 33.65 22.57 -21.33
C ASP A 54 33.26 22.11 -22.74
N ASP A 55 33.95 21.09 -23.26
CA ASP A 55 33.69 20.45 -24.55
C ASP A 55 32.49 19.49 -24.52
N ALA A 56 31.96 19.17 -23.34
CA ALA A 56 30.73 18.39 -23.24
C ALA A 56 29.55 19.19 -23.80
N ASN A 57 28.64 18.51 -24.50
CA ASN A 57 27.43 19.16 -24.98
C ASN A 57 26.57 19.67 -23.81
N LEU A 58 25.71 20.64 -24.09
CA LEU A 58 24.90 21.32 -23.08
C LEU A 58 24.05 20.34 -22.26
N ASP A 59 23.41 19.36 -22.90
CA ASP A 59 22.52 18.41 -22.23
C ASP A 59 23.27 17.52 -21.22
N ASN A 60 24.47 17.06 -21.58
CA ASN A 60 25.32 16.28 -20.70
C ASN A 60 25.82 17.10 -19.52
N ARG A 61 26.15 18.38 -19.75
CA ARG A 61 26.55 19.32 -18.70
C ARG A 61 25.40 19.55 -17.73
N GLU A 62 24.22 19.87 -18.25
CA GLU A 62 23.01 20.10 -17.46
C GLU A 62 22.68 18.89 -16.58
N MET A 63 22.63 17.70 -17.16
CA MET A 63 22.40 16.46 -16.42
C MET A 63 23.44 16.25 -15.32
N ALA A 64 24.73 16.48 -15.61
CA ALA A 64 25.80 16.29 -14.64
C ALA A 64 25.75 17.32 -13.51
N LEU A 65 25.39 18.58 -13.79
CA LEU A 65 25.30 19.65 -12.81
C LEU A 65 24.09 19.45 -11.88
N SER A 66 22.95 19.03 -12.42
CA SER A 66 21.69 18.89 -11.67
C SER A 66 21.55 17.54 -10.95
N ALA A 67 22.33 16.52 -11.33
CA ALA A 67 22.22 15.16 -10.80
C ALA A 67 22.20 15.03 -9.26
N PRO A 68 23.05 15.73 -8.48
CA PRO A 68 23.04 15.59 -7.02
C PRO A 68 21.74 16.07 -6.38
N GLU A 69 21.19 17.20 -6.85
CA GLU A 69 19.94 17.76 -6.35
C GLU A 69 18.74 16.93 -6.83
N ASP A 70 18.72 16.56 -8.11
CA ASP A 70 17.68 15.71 -8.69
C ASP A 70 17.59 14.35 -7.99
N LEU A 71 18.74 13.73 -7.68
CA LEU A 71 18.75 12.46 -6.97
C LEU A 71 18.17 12.60 -5.55
N ARG A 72 18.48 13.69 -4.84
CA ARG A 72 17.87 14.00 -3.54
C ARG A 72 16.37 14.23 -3.67
N PHE A 73 15.95 15.02 -4.66
CA PHE A 73 14.55 15.29 -4.94
C PHE A 73 13.77 14.01 -5.21
N LEU A 74 14.26 13.16 -6.12
CA LEU A 74 13.61 11.89 -6.47
C LEU A 74 13.50 10.94 -5.26
N LEU A 75 14.52 10.86 -4.41
CA LEU A 75 14.46 10.07 -3.18
C LEU A 75 13.40 10.60 -2.21
N ARG A 76 13.33 11.93 -2.00
CA ARG A 76 12.27 12.54 -1.16
C ARG A 76 10.89 12.25 -1.70
N MET A 77 10.69 12.38 -3.02
CA MET A 77 9.41 12.09 -3.69
C MET A 77 9.03 10.61 -3.58
N TYR A 78 10.00 9.71 -3.75
CA TYR A 78 9.79 8.27 -3.57
C TYR A 78 9.36 7.94 -2.14
N ASP A 79 10.05 8.51 -1.14
CA ASP A 79 9.71 8.26 0.26
C ASP A 79 8.34 8.84 0.62
N ALA A 80 7.98 10.01 0.06
CA ALA A 80 6.63 10.58 0.19
C ALA A 80 5.58 9.64 -0.43
N LEU A 81 5.79 9.16 -1.65
CA LEU A 81 4.90 8.21 -2.31
C LEU A 81 4.71 6.93 -1.49
N VAL A 82 5.80 6.35 -0.97
CA VAL A 82 5.74 5.16 -0.10
C VAL A 82 4.94 5.44 1.18
N LYS A 83 5.12 6.61 1.82
CA LYS A 83 4.31 7.01 2.97
C LYS A 83 2.84 7.12 2.60
N HIS A 84 2.51 7.78 1.49
CA HIS A 84 1.14 7.88 1.01
C HIS A 84 0.52 6.52 0.71
N LEU A 85 1.24 5.61 0.05
CA LEU A 85 0.75 4.25 -0.21
C LEU A 85 0.56 3.43 1.07
N LYS A 86 1.44 3.60 2.07
CA LYS A 86 1.28 2.95 3.38
C LYS A 86 0.09 3.49 4.16
N LEU A 87 -0.19 4.79 4.06
CA LEU A 87 -1.36 5.43 4.69
C LEU A 87 -2.67 5.11 3.95
N ALA A 88 -2.62 5.05 2.61
CA ALA A 88 -3.77 4.71 1.76
C ALA A 88 -4.10 3.22 1.79
N ARG A 89 -3.14 2.36 2.17
CA ARG A 89 -3.44 0.99 2.54
C ARG A 89 -4.21 1.05 3.85
N PRO A 90 -5.51 0.71 3.89
CA PRO A 90 -6.21 0.65 5.15
C PRO A 90 -5.44 -0.32 6.02
N SER A 91 -4.89 0.18 7.13
CA SER A 91 -4.44 -0.70 8.20
C SER A 91 -5.58 -1.70 8.44
N GLU A 92 -5.29 -2.97 8.64
CA GLU A 92 -6.33 -3.95 9.00
C GLU A 92 -7.10 -3.53 10.27
N ALA A 93 -6.59 -2.52 11.00
CA ALA A 93 -7.26 -1.85 12.11
C ALA A 93 -8.29 -0.77 11.69
N SER A 94 -8.18 -0.13 10.52
CA SER A 94 -9.10 0.92 10.06
C SER A 94 -10.28 0.42 9.22
N SER A 95 -10.38 -0.89 8.97
CA SER A 95 -11.64 -1.53 8.54
C SER A 95 -12.69 -1.60 9.67
N ARG A 96 -12.31 -1.22 10.90
CA ARG A 96 -13.23 -1.02 12.05
C ARG A 96 -13.99 0.30 11.99
N LYS A 97 -14.15 0.92 10.82
CA LYS A 97 -15.17 1.95 10.62
C LYS A 97 -16.53 1.24 10.61
N HIS A 98 -16.99 0.78 11.79
CA HIS A 98 -18.23 0.02 12.04
C HIS A 98 -18.81 -0.56 10.75
N ALA A 99 -18.16 -1.57 10.18
CA ALA A 99 -18.80 -2.35 9.14
C ALA A 99 -20.02 -2.96 9.83
N ASN A 100 -21.20 -2.42 9.55
CA ASN A 100 -22.44 -2.93 10.09
C ASN A 100 -22.71 -4.25 9.37
N TYR A 101 -21.96 -5.29 9.74
CA TYR A 101 -22.05 -6.64 9.23
C TYR A 101 -23.46 -7.18 9.41
N ALA A 102 -24.20 -6.73 10.42
CA ALA A 102 -25.62 -7.03 10.55
C ALA A 102 -26.45 -6.50 9.37
N ALA A 103 -26.22 -5.26 8.95
CA ALA A 103 -26.90 -4.63 7.81
C ALA A 103 -26.45 -5.24 6.47
N GLU A 104 -25.15 -5.46 6.29
CA GLU A 104 -24.60 -6.15 5.12
C GLU A 104 -25.19 -7.56 4.98
N CYS A 105 -25.26 -8.31 6.10
CA CYS A 105 -25.86 -9.64 6.14
C CYS A 105 -27.35 -9.61 5.77
N ALA A 106 -28.11 -8.63 6.25
CA ALA A 106 -29.50 -8.45 5.86
C ALA A 106 -29.64 -8.21 4.35
N MET A 107 -28.86 -7.27 3.79
CA MET A 107 -28.89 -6.95 2.36
C MET A 107 -28.50 -8.16 1.49
N LYS A 108 -27.45 -8.90 1.88
CA LYS A 108 -27.02 -10.13 1.17
C LYS A 108 -28.07 -11.23 1.24
N CYS A 109 -28.78 -11.40 2.36
CA CYS A 109 -29.86 -12.38 2.45
C CYS A 109 -31.03 -12.07 1.50
N ASP A 110 -31.18 -10.83 1.04
CA ASP A 110 -32.18 -10.42 0.06
C ASP A 110 -31.70 -10.51 -1.40
N ASP A 111 -30.39 -10.74 -1.62
CA ASP A 111 -29.82 -10.95 -2.94
C ASP A 111 -30.21 -12.35 -3.49
N ARG A 112 -30.79 -12.36 -4.69
CA ARG A 112 -31.25 -13.59 -5.36
C ARG A 112 -30.11 -14.60 -5.60
N ARG A 113 -28.92 -14.14 -6.01
CA ARG A 113 -27.76 -15.02 -6.24
C ARG A 113 -27.23 -15.59 -4.93
N PHE A 114 -27.26 -14.80 -3.86
CA PHE A 114 -26.84 -15.28 -2.55
C PHE A 114 -27.81 -16.34 -2.02
N ARG A 115 -29.12 -16.19 -2.27
CA ARG A 115 -30.11 -17.24 -1.99
C ARG A 115 -29.83 -18.51 -2.80
N GLU A 116 -29.59 -18.41 -4.11
CA GLU A 116 -29.22 -19.55 -4.95
C GLU A 116 -27.99 -20.29 -4.39
N TYR A 117 -26.94 -19.55 -3.99
CA TYR A 117 -25.78 -20.12 -3.32
C TYR A 117 -26.12 -20.88 -2.03
N LEU A 118 -26.95 -20.28 -1.16
CA LEU A 118 -27.38 -20.95 0.07
C LEU A 118 -28.20 -22.22 -0.22
N GLN A 119 -29.01 -22.21 -1.27
CA GLN A 119 -29.76 -23.39 -1.67
C GLN A 119 -28.83 -24.49 -2.21
N THR A 120 -27.92 -24.16 -3.13
CA THR A 120 -27.02 -25.11 -3.78
C THR A 120 -25.95 -25.64 -2.84
N CYS A 121 -25.30 -24.78 -2.06
CA CYS A 121 -24.14 -25.16 -1.24
C CYS A 121 -24.51 -25.51 0.21
N HIS A 122 -25.60 -24.95 0.74
CA HIS A 122 -25.97 -25.11 2.15
C HIS A 122 -27.32 -25.81 2.36
N GLY A 123 -28.00 -26.21 1.27
CA GLY A 123 -29.25 -26.97 1.28
C GLY A 123 -30.44 -26.20 1.85
N VAL A 124 -30.43 -24.88 1.74
CA VAL A 124 -31.42 -24.01 2.39
C VAL A 124 -32.65 -23.84 1.51
N ASP A 125 -33.83 -23.97 2.11
CA ASP A 125 -35.07 -23.51 1.50
C ASP A 125 -35.13 -21.97 1.54
N THR A 126 -35.03 -21.36 0.38
CA THR A 126 -34.92 -19.90 0.19
C THR A 126 -36.25 -19.22 -0.09
N SER A 127 -37.35 -19.97 -0.06
CA SER A 127 -38.70 -19.43 -0.24
C SER A 127 -39.19 -18.61 0.95
N ASP A 128 -38.60 -18.81 2.13
CA ASP A 128 -38.93 -18.12 3.38
C ASP A 128 -37.70 -17.40 3.97
N GLY A 129 -37.83 -16.09 4.15
CA GLY A 129 -36.80 -15.22 4.72
C GLY A 129 -36.40 -15.61 6.15
N GLU A 130 -37.32 -16.15 6.96
CA GLU A 130 -37.00 -16.54 8.34
C GLU A 130 -36.20 -17.85 8.39
N ARG A 131 -36.43 -18.76 7.43
CA ARG A 131 -35.61 -19.97 7.26
C ARG A 131 -34.18 -19.61 6.87
N ILE A 132 -34.01 -18.66 5.94
CA ILE A 132 -32.69 -18.13 5.57
C ILE A 132 -32.02 -17.51 6.79
N ALA A 133 -32.72 -16.66 7.55
CA ALA A 133 -32.17 -16.02 8.74
C ALA A 133 -31.75 -17.04 9.81
N THR A 134 -32.58 -18.05 10.07
CA THR A 134 -32.29 -19.14 11.01
C THR A 134 -31.07 -19.94 10.57
N ARG A 135 -30.96 -20.27 9.28
CA ARG A 135 -29.78 -20.97 8.79
C ARG A 135 -28.51 -20.14 8.90
N ILE A 136 -28.57 -18.86 8.52
CA ILE A 136 -27.42 -17.95 8.63
C ILE A 136 -26.95 -17.85 10.10
N ARG A 137 -27.88 -17.73 11.05
CA ARG A 137 -27.57 -17.78 12.49
C ARG A 137 -26.85 -19.07 12.88
N SER A 138 -27.31 -20.21 12.36
CA SER A 138 -26.68 -21.53 12.59
C SER A 138 -25.28 -21.63 11.97
N ILE A 139 -25.08 -21.22 10.71
CA ILE A 139 -23.78 -21.24 10.02
C ILE A 139 -22.76 -20.37 10.75
N LEU A 140 -23.18 -19.18 11.19
CA LEU A 140 -22.30 -18.21 11.83
C LEU A 140 -22.16 -18.41 13.34
N SER A 141 -22.95 -19.33 13.92
CA SER A 141 -23.03 -19.59 15.37
C SER A 141 -23.35 -18.32 16.19
N ILE A 142 -24.36 -17.57 15.74
CA ILE A 142 -24.84 -16.33 16.36
C ILE A 142 -26.31 -16.43 16.76
N LYS A 143 -26.74 -15.65 17.75
CA LYS A 143 -28.15 -15.58 18.18
C LYS A 143 -28.89 -14.50 17.41
N SER A 144 -28.21 -13.39 17.12
CA SER A 144 -28.74 -12.26 16.36
C SER A 144 -27.74 -11.79 15.31
N ARG A 145 -28.23 -11.19 14.21
CA ARG A 145 -27.36 -10.53 13.21
C ARG A 145 -26.55 -9.39 13.83
N ALA A 146 -27.09 -8.74 14.87
CA ALA A 146 -26.38 -7.69 15.61
C ALA A 146 -25.06 -8.20 16.22
N ASP A 147 -25.01 -9.48 16.61
CA ASP A 147 -23.81 -10.11 17.18
C ASP A 147 -22.61 -10.05 16.21
N LEU A 148 -22.84 -9.90 14.90
CA LEU A 148 -21.76 -9.75 13.91
C LEU A 148 -20.97 -8.46 14.09
N ASN A 149 -21.58 -7.42 14.65
CA ASN A 149 -20.91 -6.14 14.86
C ASN A 149 -20.04 -6.16 16.13
N ASP A 150 -20.47 -6.91 17.14
CA ASP A 150 -19.85 -6.91 18.48
C ASP A 150 -18.93 -8.13 18.72
N ASN A 151 -19.08 -9.21 17.93
CA ASN A 151 -18.27 -10.42 18.03
C ASN A 151 -17.34 -10.58 16.82
N ALA A 152 -16.04 -10.37 17.06
CA ALA A 152 -15.00 -10.47 16.04
C ALA A 152 -14.87 -11.87 15.40
N GLU A 153 -15.15 -12.94 16.14
CA GLU A 153 -15.13 -14.30 15.58
C GLU A 153 -16.31 -14.52 14.64
N ALA A 154 -17.50 -14.04 15.03
CA ALA A 154 -18.70 -14.12 14.21
C ALA A 154 -18.54 -13.31 12.91
N ALA A 155 -17.96 -12.10 13.00
CA ALA A 155 -17.57 -11.30 11.84
C ALA A 155 -16.54 -12.03 10.94
N GLY A 156 -15.62 -12.78 11.53
CA GLY A 156 -14.68 -13.63 10.81
C GLY A 156 -15.38 -14.74 10.00
N ARG A 157 -16.33 -15.45 10.63
CA ARG A 157 -17.15 -16.48 9.96
C ARG A 157 -18.00 -15.86 8.84
N TRP A 158 -18.57 -14.67 9.07
CA TRP A 158 -19.34 -13.94 8.05
C TRP A 158 -18.50 -13.61 6.81
N ARG A 159 -17.32 -13.01 7.01
CA ARG A 159 -16.41 -12.67 5.90
C ARG A 159 -15.97 -13.91 5.12
N LYS A 160 -15.75 -15.04 5.80
CA LYS A 160 -15.43 -16.31 5.14
C LYS A 160 -16.59 -16.77 4.25
N LEU A 161 -17.83 -16.76 4.77
CA LEU A 161 -19.02 -17.15 4.01
C LEU A 161 -19.24 -16.27 2.77
N VAL A 162 -19.04 -14.94 2.89
CA VAL A 162 -19.12 -14.02 1.76
C VAL A 162 -18.00 -14.30 0.75
N GLY A 163 -16.78 -14.59 1.19
CA GLY A 163 -15.68 -14.99 0.31
C GLY A 163 -15.96 -16.30 -0.44
N ASP A 164 -16.56 -17.28 0.23
CA ASP A 164 -16.97 -18.55 -0.39
C ASP A 164 -18.07 -18.33 -1.43
N PHE A 165 -19.02 -17.43 -1.16
CA PHE A 165 -20.03 -16.99 -2.14
C PHE A 165 -19.40 -16.30 -3.35
N ASP A 166 -18.48 -15.36 -3.16
CA ASP A 166 -17.82 -14.64 -4.26
C ASP A 166 -16.94 -15.58 -5.10
N ALA A 167 -16.36 -16.61 -4.50
CA ALA A 167 -15.67 -17.67 -5.24
C ALA A 167 -16.65 -18.51 -6.07
N TRP A 168 -17.78 -18.91 -5.47
CA TRP A 168 -18.82 -19.68 -6.17
C TRP A 168 -19.48 -18.89 -7.32
N SER A 169 -19.80 -17.61 -7.10
CA SER A 169 -20.45 -16.75 -8.12
C SER A 169 -19.52 -16.41 -9.30
N ARG A 170 -18.22 -16.71 -9.22
CA ARG A 170 -17.29 -16.56 -10.35
C ARG A 170 -17.20 -17.82 -11.21
N THR A 171 -17.65 -18.96 -10.69
CA THR A 171 -17.61 -20.26 -11.37
C THR A 171 -18.98 -20.72 -11.88
N HIS A 172 -20.06 -20.01 -11.53
CA HIS A 172 -21.46 -20.25 -11.92
C HIS A 172 -22.04 -18.98 -12.54
#